data_AF-A0A8J7ZSQ5-F1
#
_entry.id   AF-A0A8J7ZSQ5-F1
#
_cell.length_a   1.000
_cell.length_b   1.000
_cell.length_c   1.000
_cell.angle_alpha   90.00
_cell.angle_beta   90.00
_cell.angle_gamma   90.00
#
_symmetry.space_group_name_H-M   'P 1'
#
loop_
_entity.id
_entity.type
_entity.pdbx_description
1 polymer ?
#
loop_
_entity_poly.entity_id
_entity_poly.type
_entity_poly.pdbx_seq_one_letter_code
_entity_poly.pdbx_strand_id
1 'polypeptide(L)'
;MRALGVGAAATGLPTAAAADRGESEFHAYSPGTGRYPNRLVVESDRIVTKYRFAVSDDVVEGEAADFSDIVYEDDGLGFLARGGVDDYWFAGEIERFSGADGVDVFVNGRRVADPTGEGAESAESASGDEGGGGSGDESEDRPECFSLEPLSYRDQSVVDFYGYEPDAGKKNSQQSTTPTGLEKPDTSRLFLYEGPDGLSLVMIHGSGETARGGAVSFRVEGVPDDAAWVVRDDGYEGATDEFAVENGTASADWAWGVGSRNDGGALGYLPDEFRLRIDPRFNEDAELDPFDKGGIQRWEVLSGDASDPEVRQVPMDRPLVLAVGEC
;
A
#
# COMPACT_ATOMS: atom_id res chain seq x y z
N MET A 1 -68.01 -25.09 -33.25
CA MET A 1 -68.81 -25.85 -32.26
C MET A 1 -67.85 -26.58 -31.33
N ARG A 2 -68.00 -26.41 -30.01
CA ARG A 2 -67.82 -27.38 -28.89
C ARG A 2 -66.61 -28.34 -28.93
N ALA A 3 -65.86 -28.62 -27.87
CA ALA A 3 -66.06 -28.44 -26.43
C ALA A 3 -64.75 -28.70 -25.65
N LEU A 4 -64.77 -28.27 -24.39
CA LEU A 4 -63.88 -28.61 -23.28
C LEU A 4 -63.91 -30.11 -22.91
N GLY A 5 -62.86 -30.61 -22.24
CA GLY A 5 -62.89 -31.86 -21.47
C GLY A 5 -61.54 -32.23 -20.81
N VAL A 6 -61.56 -32.36 -19.48
CA VAL A 6 -60.44 -32.54 -18.53
C VAL A 6 -60.07 -34.03 -18.32
N GLY A 7 -58.82 -34.35 -17.98
CA GLY A 7 -58.43 -35.64 -17.40
C GLY A 7 -57.00 -35.67 -16.85
N ALA A 8 -56.86 -35.97 -15.55
CA ALA A 8 -55.61 -35.99 -14.80
C ALA A 8 -54.84 -37.32 -14.93
N ALA A 9 -53.51 -37.26 -14.86
CA ALA A 9 -52.67 -38.38 -14.43
C ALA A 9 -51.36 -37.85 -13.81
N ALA A 10 -51.15 -38.17 -12.53
CA ALA A 10 -49.87 -38.01 -11.85
C ALA A 10 -48.86 -39.04 -12.37
N THR A 11 -47.58 -38.69 -12.46
CA THR A 11 -46.42 -39.57 -12.20
C THR A 11 -45.10 -38.80 -12.38
N GLY A 12 -44.22 -38.89 -11.38
CA GLY A 12 -42.77 -38.71 -11.55
C GLY A 12 -42.22 -37.28 -11.45
N LEU A 13 -41.89 -36.85 -10.23
CA LEU A 13 -40.80 -35.88 -10.04
C LEU A 13 -39.48 -36.63 -10.27
N PRO A 14 -38.58 -36.17 -11.15
CA PRO A 14 -37.23 -36.69 -11.21
C PRO A 14 -36.43 -36.21 -9.98
N THR A 15 -35.75 -37.16 -9.36
CA THR A 15 -34.73 -36.99 -8.33
C THR A 15 -33.69 -35.96 -8.80
N ALA A 16 -33.54 -34.88 -8.06
CA ALA A 16 -32.43 -33.94 -8.23
C ALA A 16 -31.12 -34.68 -7.94
N ALA A 17 -30.25 -34.75 -8.95
CA ALA A 17 -28.86 -35.13 -8.76
C ALA A 17 -28.21 -34.10 -7.83
N ALA A 18 -27.69 -34.58 -6.70
CA ALA A 18 -26.82 -33.81 -5.83
C ALA A 18 -25.56 -33.46 -6.65
N ALA A 19 -25.36 -32.17 -6.89
CA ALA A 19 -24.09 -31.66 -7.35
C ALA A 19 -23.06 -31.89 -6.23
N ASP A 20 -22.05 -32.69 -6.58
CA ASP A 20 -20.82 -32.90 -5.85
C ASP A 20 -20.19 -31.53 -5.56
N ARG A 21 -20.31 -31.06 -4.32
CA ARG A 21 -19.55 -29.91 -3.82
C ARG A 21 -18.27 -30.50 -3.27
N GLY A 22 -17.18 -30.27 -3.97
CA GLY A 22 -15.83 -30.63 -3.52
C GLY A 22 -15.63 -30.15 -2.09
N GLU A 23 -15.43 -31.10 -1.19
CA GLU A 23 -15.00 -30.86 0.18
C GLU A 23 -13.60 -30.23 0.11
N SER A 24 -13.49 -28.96 0.48
CA SER A 24 -12.19 -28.35 0.75
C SER A 24 -11.62 -29.02 2.00
N GLU A 25 -10.65 -29.92 1.83
CA GLU A 25 -9.90 -30.50 2.94
C GLU A 25 -9.11 -29.40 3.65
N PHE A 26 -9.70 -28.83 4.71
CA PHE A 26 -8.97 -28.06 5.71
C PHE A 26 -7.99 -29.00 6.42
N HIS A 27 -6.76 -29.09 5.91
CA HIS A 27 -5.66 -29.72 6.63
C HIS A 27 -5.34 -28.84 7.83
N ALA A 28 -5.54 -29.39 9.03
CA ALA A 28 -5.13 -28.74 10.27
C ALA A 28 -3.62 -28.49 10.23
N TYR A 29 -3.24 -27.21 10.21
CA TYR A 29 -1.87 -26.73 10.22
C TYR A 29 -1.17 -27.14 11.53
N SER A 30 0.02 -27.75 11.43
CA SER A 30 0.89 -28.06 12.56
C SER A 30 2.30 -27.59 12.22
N PRO A 31 2.71 -26.39 12.67
CA PRO A 31 4.04 -25.85 12.39
C PRO A 31 5.16 -26.76 12.95
N GLY A 32 6.27 -26.88 12.22
CA GLY A 32 7.48 -27.61 12.64
C GLY A 32 7.52 -29.10 12.34
N THR A 33 6.57 -29.64 11.56
CA THR A 33 6.67 -30.99 10.98
C THR A 33 6.10 -31.01 9.56
N GLY A 34 6.66 -31.84 8.67
CA GLY A 34 6.14 -32.00 7.31
C GLY A 34 6.60 -30.91 6.33
N ARG A 35 5.65 -30.12 5.81
CA ARG A 35 5.85 -29.18 4.67
C ARG A 35 6.83 -28.04 4.98
N TYR A 36 6.88 -27.57 6.22
CA TYR A 36 7.74 -26.45 6.65
C TYR A 36 8.73 -26.91 7.73
N PRO A 37 9.83 -27.59 7.35
CA PRO A 37 10.77 -28.16 8.31
C PRO A 37 11.66 -27.12 8.99
N ASN A 38 11.76 -25.91 8.43
CA ASN A 38 12.65 -24.87 8.93
C ASN A 38 11.89 -23.75 9.65
N ARG A 39 12.56 -23.15 10.63
CA ARG A 39 12.07 -21.97 11.37
C ARG A 39 13.07 -20.82 11.24
N LEU A 40 12.58 -19.67 10.82
CA LEU A 40 13.28 -18.39 10.87
C LEU A 40 12.75 -17.62 12.07
N VAL A 41 13.64 -17.06 12.89
CA VAL A 41 13.30 -16.12 13.96
C VAL A 41 14.11 -14.86 13.75
N VAL A 42 13.45 -13.71 13.81
CA VAL A 42 14.07 -12.40 13.65
C VAL A 42 13.83 -11.61 14.93
N GLU A 43 14.91 -11.18 15.57
CA GLU A 43 14.87 -10.46 16.83
C GLU A 43 15.60 -9.11 16.71
N SER A 44 15.17 -8.13 17.49
CA SER A 44 15.85 -6.84 17.60
C SER A 44 15.61 -6.28 19.00
N ASP A 45 16.59 -5.58 19.56
CA ASP A 45 16.43 -4.78 20.79
C ASP A 45 16.17 -3.29 20.48
N ARG A 46 16.11 -2.93 19.20
CA ARG A 46 15.96 -1.55 18.74
C ARG A 46 14.49 -1.13 18.66
N ILE A 47 14.30 0.18 18.67
CA ILE A 47 12.96 0.80 18.72
C ILE A 47 12.16 0.54 17.43
N VAL A 48 12.84 0.42 16.29
CA VAL A 48 12.23 0.10 14.99
C VAL A 48 13.24 -0.67 14.14
N THR A 49 12.84 -1.79 13.56
CA THR A 49 13.70 -2.58 12.67
C THR A 49 12.87 -3.30 11.61
N LYS A 50 13.13 -3.00 10.33
CA LYS A 50 12.52 -3.68 9.18
C LYS A 50 13.43 -4.80 8.69
N TYR A 51 12.83 -5.88 8.22
CA TYR A 51 13.54 -6.92 7.49
C TYR A 51 12.66 -7.50 6.39
N ARG A 52 13.29 -8.05 5.36
CA ARG A 52 12.68 -8.82 4.29
C ARG A 52 13.54 -10.04 4.01
N PHE A 53 12.90 -11.17 3.73
CA PHE A 53 13.57 -12.38 3.30
C PHE A 53 12.79 -13.06 2.18
N ALA A 54 13.48 -13.90 1.42
CA ALA A 54 12.87 -14.83 0.48
C ALA A 54 13.46 -16.21 0.68
N VAL A 55 12.65 -17.24 0.48
CA VAL A 55 13.03 -18.65 0.55
C VAL A 55 12.85 -19.30 -0.82
N SER A 56 13.44 -20.47 -1.04
CA SER A 56 13.38 -21.15 -2.35
C SER A 56 12.06 -21.90 -2.60
N ASP A 57 11.10 -21.85 -1.66
CA ASP A 57 9.84 -22.60 -1.64
C ASP A 57 8.86 -21.87 -0.68
N ASP A 58 7.76 -22.50 -0.27
CA ASP A 58 6.73 -21.82 0.53
C ASP A 58 7.22 -21.35 1.92
N VAL A 59 6.74 -20.18 2.35
CA VAL A 59 6.82 -19.69 3.74
C VAL A 59 5.42 -19.45 4.32
N VAL A 60 5.31 -19.49 5.64
CA VAL A 60 4.13 -19.13 6.41
C VAL A 60 4.54 -18.44 7.73
N GLU A 61 3.65 -17.58 8.24
CA GLU A 61 3.81 -16.91 9.52
C GLU A 61 3.82 -17.90 10.70
N GLY A 62 4.67 -17.62 11.69
CA GLY A 62 4.71 -18.30 12.97
C GLY A 62 3.80 -17.64 14.02
N GLU A 63 3.92 -18.07 15.28
CA GLU A 63 3.06 -17.54 16.36
C GLU A 63 3.47 -16.16 16.86
N ALA A 64 4.73 -15.81 16.67
CA ALA A 64 5.30 -14.53 17.06
C ALA A 64 5.20 -13.49 15.93
N ALA A 65 4.92 -13.93 14.70
CA ALA A 65 4.55 -13.02 13.63
C ALA A 65 3.25 -12.28 14.01
N ASP A 66 3.23 -10.97 13.85
CA ASP A 66 2.08 -10.12 14.13
C ASP A 66 1.52 -9.50 12.84
N PHE A 67 0.54 -8.61 12.98
CA PHE A 67 -0.15 -8.03 11.82
C PHE A 67 0.73 -7.10 10.96
N SER A 68 1.96 -6.82 11.40
CA SER A 68 2.96 -6.08 10.63
C SER A 68 3.86 -6.97 9.78
N ASP A 69 3.79 -8.29 9.99
CA ASP A 69 4.41 -9.30 9.16
C ASP A 69 3.50 -9.65 7.98
N ILE A 70 4.11 -9.88 6.82
CA ILE A 70 3.42 -10.21 5.58
C ILE A 70 4.17 -11.35 4.93
N VAL A 71 3.48 -12.47 4.71
CA VAL A 71 3.97 -13.56 3.86
C VAL A 71 3.19 -13.63 2.55
N TYR A 72 3.92 -13.66 1.42
CA TYR A 72 3.36 -13.90 0.10
C TYR A 72 4.20 -14.93 -0.64
N GLU A 73 3.62 -16.11 -0.89
CA GLU A 73 4.29 -17.26 -1.50
C GLU A 73 5.60 -17.65 -0.78
N ASP A 74 6.75 -17.27 -1.34
CA ASP A 74 8.10 -17.55 -0.88
C ASP A 74 8.82 -16.31 -0.29
N ASP A 75 8.14 -15.16 -0.23
CA ASP A 75 8.63 -13.89 0.33
C ASP A 75 8.00 -13.58 1.70
N GLY A 76 8.82 -13.06 2.63
CA GLY A 76 8.39 -12.56 3.93
C GLY A 76 8.92 -11.16 4.22
N LEU A 77 8.07 -10.28 4.73
CA LEU A 77 8.40 -8.92 5.18
C LEU A 77 7.95 -8.78 6.62
N GLY A 78 8.79 -8.20 7.48
CA GLY A 78 8.42 -7.97 8.86
C GLY A 78 8.98 -6.72 9.49
N PHE A 79 8.42 -6.38 10.64
CA PHE A 79 8.67 -5.12 11.34
C PHE A 79 8.67 -5.26 12.85
N LEU A 80 9.85 -5.12 13.45
CA LEU A 80 10.03 -5.15 14.89
C LEU A 80 9.94 -3.73 15.46
N ALA A 81 8.93 -3.47 16.30
CA ALA A 81 8.83 -2.24 17.07
C ALA A 81 9.13 -2.46 18.56
N ARG A 82 9.93 -1.55 19.14
CA ARG A 82 10.28 -1.44 20.58
C ARG A 82 10.98 -2.67 21.16
N GLY A 83 11.80 -3.31 20.36
CA GLY A 83 12.33 -4.63 20.62
C GLY A 83 11.23 -5.67 20.43
N GLY A 84 11.48 -6.63 19.55
CA GLY A 84 10.46 -7.59 19.13
C GLY A 84 11.08 -8.89 18.66
N VAL A 85 10.23 -9.87 18.47
CA VAL A 85 10.58 -11.19 17.94
C VAL A 85 9.46 -11.59 16.99
N ASP A 86 9.82 -11.89 15.76
CA ASP A 86 8.91 -12.48 14.77
C ASP A 86 9.44 -13.86 14.41
N ASP A 87 8.57 -14.77 14.01
CA ASP A 87 8.98 -16.08 13.50
C ASP A 87 8.16 -16.55 12.31
N TYR A 88 8.81 -17.38 11.48
CA TYR A 88 8.25 -17.92 10.26
C TYR A 88 8.65 -19.39 10.11
N TRP A 89 7.79 -20.16 9.48
CA TRP A 89 8.07 -21.54 9.08
C TRP A 89 8.19 -21.61 7.57
N PHE A 90 9.24 -22.25 7.06
CA PHE A 90 9.51 -22.28 5.62
C PHE A 90 10.00 -23.64 5.13
N ALA A 91 9.81 -23.88 3.84
CA ALA A 91 10.39 -24.96 3.06
C ALA A 91 11.61 -24.45 2.27
N GLY A 92 12.53 -25.35 1.91
CA GLY A 92 13.72 -24.98 1.14
C GLY A 92 14.80 -24.23 1.94
N GLU A 93 15.49 -23.30 1.28
CA GLU A 93 16.61 -22.51 1.80
C GLU A 93 16.28 -21.00 1.75
N ILE A 94 16.94 -20.18 2.58
CA ILE A 94 16.80 -18.71 2.51
C ILE A 94 17.70 -18.22 1.36
N GLU A 95 17.11 -17.64 0.34
CA GLU A 95 17.83 -17.14 -0.84
C GLU A 95 18.25 -15.68 -0.68
N ARG A 96 17.42 -14.88 0.01
CA ARG A 96 17.66 -13.46 0.22
C ARG A 96 17.29 -13.08 1.63
N PHE A 97 18.09 -12.21 2.23
CA PHE A 97 17.75 -11.56 3.48
C PHE A 97 18.30 -10.14 3.48
N SER A 98 17.47 -9.20 3.91
CA SER A 98 17.86 -7.81 4.13
C SER A 98 17.22 -7.35 5.43
N GLY A 99 18.01 -6.79 6.33
CA GLY A 99 17.54 -6.26 7.60
C GLY A 99 18.28 -4.97 7.92
N ALA A 100 17.62 -4.07 8.64
CA ALA A 100 18.32 -2.91 9.18
C ALA A 100 19.40 -3.35 10.20
N ASP A 101 20.39 -2.49 10.44
CA ASP A 101 21.42 -2.78 11.46
C ASP A 101 20.78 -3.15 12.81
N GLY A 102 21.36 -4.13 13.50
CA GLY A 102 20.90 -4.57 14.82
C GLY A 102 19.79 -5.63 14.83
N VAL A 103 19.51 -6.26 13.69
CA VAL A 103 18.73 -7.50 13.63
C VAL A 103 19.60 -8.69 14.02
N ASP A 104 19.07 -9.53 14.92
CA ASP A 104 19.56 -10.87 15.17
C ASP A 104 18.68 -11.89 14.43
N VAL A 105 19.29 -12.67 13.55
CA VAL A 105 18.60 -13.70 12.77
C VAL A 105 18.96 -15.08 13.29
N PHE A 106 17.96 -15.93 13.51
CA PHE A 106 18.14 -17.32 13.90
C PHE A 106 17.45 -18.25 12.91
N VAL A 107 18.19 -19.23 12.39
CA VAL A 107 17.64 -20.29 11.56
C VAL A 107 17.71 -21.59 12.35
N ASN A 108 16.57 -22.23 12.56
CA ASN A 108 16.44 -23.47 13.33
C ASN A 108 17.08 -23.38 14.73
N GLY A 109 16.91 -22.23 15.39
CA GLY A 109 17.43 -21.94 16.74
C GLY A 109 18.92 -21.61 16.80
N ARG A 110 19.61 -21.45 15.67
CA ARG A 110 21.02 -21.03 15.61
C ARG A 110 21.11 -19.62 15.05
N ARG A 111 21.80 -18.72 15.77
CA ARG A 111 22.08 -17.36 15.30
C ARG A 111 22.98 -17.43 14.06
N VAL A 112 22.59 -16.74 12.99
CA VAL A 112 23.34 -16.64 11.73
C VAL A 112 23.69 -15.19 11.45
N ALA A 113 24.95 -14.93 11.08
CA ALA A 113 25.39 -13.59 10.71
C ALA A 113 24.98 -13.22 9.27
N ASP A 114 24.94 -14.24 8.41
CA ASP A 114 24.43 -14.17 7.05
C ASP A 114 23.50 -15.39 6.84
N PRO A 115 22.18 -15.18 6.81
CA PRO A 115 21.21 -16.25 6.64
C PRO A 115 21.13 -16.79 5.20
N THR A 116 21.74 -16.11 4.20
CA THR A 116 21.79 -16.59 2.80
C THR A 116 22.86 -17.66 2.57
N GLY A 117 23.77 -17.84 3.54
CA GLY A 117 24.82 -18.84 3.46
C GLY A 117 26.03 -18.45 2.60
N GLU A 118 26.09 -17.24 2.06
CA GLU A 118 27.18 -16.77 1.19
C GLU A 118 28.49 -16.49 1.97
N GLY A 119 28.47 -16.50 3.30
CA GLY A 119 29.62 -16.17 4.16
C GLY A 119 30.29 -17.33 4.92
N ALA A 120 29.93 -18.59 4.69
CA ALA A 120 30.44 -19.70 5.51
C ALA A 120 31.78 -20.29 5.03
N GLU A 121 32.80 -19.49 4.74
CA GLU A 121 34.20 -19.96 4.71
C GLU A 121 35.18 -18.95 5.35
N SER A 122 35.76 -19.38 6.47
CA SER A 122 37.12 -19.11 6.96
C SER A 122 37.53 -17.66 7.28
N ALA A 123 37.57 -17.38 8.59
CA ALA A 123 38.39 -16.33 9.17
C ALA A 123 39.87 -16.57 8.87
N GLU A 124 40.58 -15.58 8.32
CA GLU A 124 41.93 -15.23 8.75
C GLU A 124 42.39 -13.83 8.27
N SER A 125 42.89 -13.09 9.26
CA SER A 125 44.02 -12.15 9.21
C SER A 125 43.86 -10.71 8.71
N ALA A 126 44.29 -9.83 9.61
CA ALA A 126 44.35 -8.38 9.55
C ALA A 126 45.62 -7.82 8.87
N SER A 127 45.48 -6.59 8.37
CA SER A 127 46.42 -5.45 8.27
C SER A 127 45.99 -4.66 7.03
N GLY A 128 45.61 -3.38 7.07
CA GLY A 128 46.17 -2.24 7.77
C GLY A 128 46.83 -1.37 6.70
N ASP A 129 46.25 -0.21 6.35
CA ASP A 129 46.99 0.99 5.94
C ASP A 129 46.05 2.21 5.84
N GLU A 130 46.53 3.35 6.32
CA GLU A 130 45.90 4.67 6.28
C GLU A 130 46.26 5.43 5.00
N GLY A 131 45.38 6.31 4.53
CA GLY A 131 45.84 7.61 4.01
C GLY A 131 45.22 8.13 2.71
N GLY A 132 44.59 9.31 2.84
CA GLY A 132 44.42 10.32 1.78
C GLY A 132 43.24 10.06 0.84
N GLY A 133 42.37 11.02 0.51
CA GLY A 133 42.43 12.46 0.64
C GLY A 133 41.74 13.07 -0.57
N GLY A 134 40.65 13.80 -0.33
CA GLY A 134 40.16 14.87 -1.20
C GLY A 134 39.38 14.50 -2.45
N SER A 135 38.10 14.89 -2.46
CA SER A 135 37.33 15.58 -3.52
C SER A 135 35.87 15.28 -3.20
N GLY A 136 35.09 16.22 -2.69
CA GLY A 136 34.53 17.29 -3.51
C GLY A 136 33.21 16.77 -4.08
N ASP A 137 32.15 16.80 -3.26
CA ASP A 137 30.79 16.43 -3.68
C ASP A 137 29.87 17.63 -3.42
N GLU A 138 29.88 18.58 -4.36
CA GLU A 138 28.82 19.59 -4.51
C GLU A 138 27.62 18.92 -5.22
N SER A 139 27.01 17.92 -4.59
CA SER A 139 25.93 17.10 -5.19
C SER A 139 24.60 17.16 -4.43
N GLU A 140 24.38 18.16 -3.57
CA GLU A 140 23.20 18.13 -2.67
C GLU A 140 21.93 18.81 -3.21
N ASP A 141 21.93 19.47 -4.38
CA ASP A 141 20.78 20.29 -4.82
C ASP A 141 20.19 19.98 -6.21
N ARG A 142 20.54 18.85 -6.86
CA ARG A 142 19.78 18.44 -8.05
C ARG A 142 18.49 17.75 -7.60
N PRO A 143 17.30 18.23 -8.02
CA PRO A 143 16.07 17.52 -7.73
C PRO A 143 16.16 16.12 -8.34
N GLU A 144 15.87 15.11 -7.53
CA GLU A 144 15.76 13.73 -8.00
C GLU A 144 14.63 13.68 -9.04
N CYS A 145 14.95 13.19 -10.23
CA CYS A 145 14.00 13.04 -11.33
C CYS A 145 13.82 11.54 -11.63
N PHE A 146 12.58 11.11 -11.78
CA PHE A 146 12.24 9.75 -12.16
C PHE A 146 11.00 9.73 -13.04
N SER A 147 10.96 8.75 -13.94
CA SER A 147 9.81 8.51 -14.79
C SER A 147 8.66 7.89 -14.00
N LEU A 148 7.44 8.22 -14.41
CA LEU A 148 6.21 7.63 -13.89
C LEU A 148 5.44 6.97 -15.02
N GLU A 149 5.00 5.74 -14.78
CA GLU A 149 4.01 5.04 -15.58
C GLU A 149 2.68 5.07 -14.83
N PRO A 150 1.58 5.57 -15.44
CA PRO A 150 0.27 5.59 -14.79
C PRO A 150 -0.19 4.18 -14.41
N LEU A 151 -0.80 4.07 -13.23
CA LEU A 151 -1.52 2.86 -12.84
C LEU A 151 -2.81 2.77 -13.66
N SER A 152 -3.20 1.55 -14.01
CA SER A 152 -4.48 1.30 -14.67
C SER A 152 -5.08 -0.03 -14.22
N TYR A 153 -6.39 -0.04 -13.96
CA TYR A 153 -7.17 -1.24 -13.64
C TYR A 153 -8.11 -1.59 -14.80
N ARG A 154 -7.53 -1.83 -15.99
CA ARG A 154 -8.28 -2.12 -17.23
C ARG A 154 -9.21 -0.95 -17.59
N ASP A 155 -10.44 -1.22 -18.01
CA ASP A 155 -11.42 -0.20 -18.42
C ASP A 155 -12.17 0.45 -17.24
N GLN A 156 -11.63 0.42 -16.03
CA GLN A 156 -12.27 1.01 -14.84
C GLN A 156 -12.05 2.54 -14.81
N SER A 157 -13.10 3.30 -14.49
CA SER A 157 -12.97 4.75 -14.28
C SER A 157 -12.29 5.06 -12.94
N VAL A 158 -11.67 6.23 -12.79
CA VAL A 158 -11.07 6.64 -11.51
C VAL A 158 -12.11 6.74 -10.38
N VAL A 159 -13.35 7.08 -10.72
CA VAL A 159 -14.48 7.11 -9.79
C VAL A 159 -14.84 5.70 -9.32
N ASP A 160 -14.90 4.75 -10.24
CA ASP A 160 -15.15 3.35 -9.90
C ASP A 160 -13.98 2.71 -9.15
N PHE A 161 -12.74 3.12 -9.44
CA PHE A 161 -11.54 2.71 -8.72
C PHE A 161 -11.62 3.11 -7.25
N TYR A 162 -11.97 4.37 -6.97
CA TYR A 162 -12.21 4.82 -5.61
C TYR A 162 -13.42 4.14 -4.97
N GLY A 163 -14.45 3.87 -5.76
CA GLY A 163 -15.64 3.15 -5.31
C GLY A 163 -16.35 3.83 -4.13
N TYR A 164 -16.33 5.16 -4.05
CA TYR A 164 -17.17 5.91 -3.12
C TYR A 164 -18.63 5.79 -3.58
N GLU A 165 -19.30 4.72 -3.18
CA GLU A 165 -20.71 4.54 -3.46
C GLU A 165 -21.55 5.49 -2.60
N PRO A 166 -22.42 6.32 -3.19
CA PRO A 166 -23.41 7.03 -2.41
C PRO A 166 -24.42 6.02 -1.81
N ASP A 167 -24.16 5.44 -0.63
CA ASP A 167 -25.15 4.74 0.20
C ASP A 167 -26.42 5.60 0.38
N ALA A 168 -27.41 5.36 -0.49
CA ALA A 168 -28.64 6.15 -0.62
C ALA A 168 -29.53 6.13 0.65
N GLY A 169 -29.16 5.34 1.66
CA GLY A 169 -29.80 5.30 2.97
C GLY A 169 -29.09 6.10 4.08
N LYS A 170 -27.86 6.57 3.85
CA LYS A 170 -27.06 7.32 4.83
C LYS A 170 -26.88 8.77 4.38
N LYS A 171 -26.93 9.70 5.34
CA LYS A 171 -26.75 11.14 5.06
C LYS A 171 -25.33 11.52 4.58
N ASN A 172 -24.37 10.61 4.72
CA ASN A 172 -22.94 10.85 4.56
C ASN A 172 -22.36 9.65 3.79
N SER A 173 -22.60 9.60 2.50
CA SER A 173 -22.41 8.38 1.72
C SER A 173 -21.04 8.25 1.05
N GLN A 174 -20.26 9.33 1.01
CA GLN A 174 -18.84 9.33 0.64
C GLN A 174 -18.00 9.08 1.91
N GLN A 175 -18.25 7.99 2.63
CA GLN A 175 -17.50 7.66 3.86
C GLN A 175 -16.29 6.75 3.52
N SER A 176 -15.10 7.35 3.43
CA SER A 176 -13.81 6.99 4.08
C SER A 176 -13.55 5.51 4.46
N THR A 177 -13.95 4.54 3.63
CA THR A 177 -13.71 3.10 3.90
C THR A 177 -13.56 2.22 2.66
N THR A 178 -13.53 2.75 1.43
CA THR A 178 -13.38 1.86 0.26
C THR A 178 -11.91 1.45 0.12
N PRO A 179 -11.56 0.17 0.30
CA PRO A 179 -10.18 -0.27 0.16
C PRO A 179 -9.87 -0.41 -1.33
N THR A 180 -9.09 0.53 -1.87
CA THR A 180 -8.48 0.41 -3.19
C THR A 180 -7.40 -0.67 -3.23
N GLY A 181 -6.92 -1.12 -2.06
CA GLY A 181 -5.80 -2.04 -1.89
C GLY A 181 -4.45 -1.33 -1.88
N LEU A 182 -4.43 -0.01 -2.09
CA LEU A 182 -3.22 0.82 -2.09
C LEU A 182 -3.06 1.62 -0.80
N GLU A 183 -4.01 1.54 0.12
CA GLU A 183 -3.94 2.19 1.41
C GLU A 183 -2.77 1.69 2.27
N LYS A 184 -2.09 2.58 3.02
CA LYS A 184 -1.13 2.19 4.06
C LYS A 184 -1.20 3.06 5.33
N PRO A 185 -1.06 2.46 6.53
CA PRO A 185 -1.08 3.22 7.77
C PRO A 185 -0.04 4.34 7.76
N ASP A 186 -0.41 5.50 8.31
CA ASP A 186 0.46 6.68 8.46
C ASP A 186 1.17 7.10 7.14
N THR A 187 0.55 6.83 5.99
CA THR A 187 1.15 7.04 4.66
C THR A 187 0.21 7.83 3.76
N SER A 188 0.75 8.83 3.06
CA SER A 188 0.09 9.49 1.93
C SER A 188 0.68 8.94 0.64
N ARG A 189 -0.16 8.52 -0.31
CA ARG A 189 0.23 7.96 -1.60
C ARG A 189 -0.32 8.81 -2.73
N LEU A 190 0.50 9.01 -3.76
CA LEU A 190 0.16 9.79 -4.93
C LEU A 190 0.53 9.02 -6.20
N PHE A 191 -0.31 9.05 -7.23
CA PHE A 191 0.01 8.43 -8.51
C PHE A 191 -0.84 9.00 -9.65
N LEU A 192 -0.41 8.73 -10.89
CA LEU A 192 -1.22 8.96 -12.07
C LEU A 192 -2.08 7.72 -12.33
N TYR A 193 -3.36 7.92 -12.66
CA TYR A 193 -4.30 6.87 -13.01
C TYR A 193 -4.77 7.06 -14.45
N GLU A 194 -4.63 6.04 -15.27
CA GLU A 194 -5.15 6.01 -16.64
C GLU A 194 -6.42 5.15 -16.70
N GLY A 195 -7.55 5.81 -17.00
CA GLY A 195 -8.85 5.17 -17.17
C GLY A 195 -9.54 5.59 -18.48
N PRO A 196 -10.74 5.07 -18.77
CA PRO A 196 -11.47 5.31 -20.03
C PRO A 196 -11.85 6.79 -20.26
N ASP A 197 -11.91 7.58 -19.19
CA ASP A 197 -12.27 9.01 -19.25
C ASP A 197 -11.04 9.93 -19.33
N GLY A 198 -9.82 9.39 -19.19
CA GLY A 198 -8.56 10.13 -19.26
C GLY A 198 -7.66 9.96 -18.04
N LEU A 199 -6.55 10.71 -18.05
CA LEU A 199 -5.54 10.70 -17.01
C LEU A 199 -6.00 11.50 -15.78
N SER A 200 -5.81 10.95 -14.58
CA SER A 200 -6.11 11.62 -13.31
C SER A 200 -4.92 11.56 -12.36
N LEU A 201 -4.78 12.56 -11.51
CA LEU A 201 -3.87 12.54 -10.36
C LEU A 201 -4.65 12.05 -9.14
N VAL A 202 -4.21 10.95 -8.54
CA VAL A 202 -4.89 10.29 -7.41
C VAL A 202 -4.08 10.45 -6.12
N MET A 203 -4.76 10.69 -5.00
CA MET A 203 -4.17 10.84 -3.67
C MET A 203 -4.90 10.03 -2.61
N ILE A 204 -4.23 9.09 -1.95
CA ILE A 204 -4.80 8.23 -0.90
C ILE A 204 -4.07 8.47 0.41
N HIS A 205 -4.81 8.63 1.51
CA HIS A 205 -4.27 8.97 2.82
C HIS A 205 -4.70 7.96 3.89
N GLY A 206 -3.73 7.34 4.56
CA GLY A 206 -4.00 6.37 5.62
C GLY A 206 -4.55 5.04 5.10
N SER A 207 -5.09 4.21 6.01
CA SER A 207 -5.54 2.87 5.62
C SER A 207 -6.72 2.23 6.30
N GLY A 208 -7.56 2.99 7.00
CA GLY A 208 -8.86 2.43 7.38
C GLY A 208 -8.84 1.21 8.33
N GLU A 209 -7.71 0.66 8.77
CA GLU A 209 -7.70 -0.61 9.53
C GLU A 209 -7.15 -0.42 10.96
N THR A 210 -6.20 0.49 11.17
CA THR A 210 -5.62 0.81 12.50
C THR A 210 -5.08 2.23 12.63
N ALA A 211 -5.36 3.11 11.64
CA ALA A 211 -4.73 4.41 11.57
C ALA A 211 -5.14 5.30 12.75
N ARG A 212 -4.13 5.94 13.34
CA ARG A 212 -4.35 7.19 14.06
C ARG A 212 -4.87 8.24 13.06
N GLY A 213 -5.56 9.27 13.54
CA GLY A 213 -6.03 10.35 12.66
C GLY A 213 -4.90 11.02 11.89
N GLY A 214 -5.23 11.87 10.94
CA GLY A 214 -4.25 12.62 10.17
C GLY A 214 -4.88 13.84 9.53
N ALA A 215 -4.00 14.72 9.03
CA ALA A 215 -4.40 15.86 8.23
C ALA A 215 -3.39 16.06 7.11
N VAL A 216 -3.90 16.35 5.91
CA VAL A 216 -3.10 16.58 4.70
C VAL A 216 -3.72 17.74 3.94
N SER A 217 -2.88 18.64 3.47
CA SER A 217 -3.29 19.76 2.63
C SER A 217 -2.39 19.81 1.40
N PHE A 218 -2.98 19.68 0.22
CA PHE A 218 -2.27 19.80 -1.05
C PHE A 218 -2.73 21.03 -1.81
N ARG A 219 -1.76 21.83 -2.26
CA ARG A 219 -1.95 22.87 -3.26
C ARG A 219 -1.30 22.43 -4.56
N VAL A 220 -2.09 22.33 -5.62
CA VAL A 220 -1.63 21.91 -6.95
C VAL A 220 -1.71 23.11 -7.89
N GLU A 221 -0.56 23.58 -8.40
CA GLU A 221 -0.46 24.69 -9.35
C GLU A 221 -0.22 24.17 -10.78
N GLY A 222 -0.63 24.95 -11.78
CA GLY A 222 -0.54 24.55 -13.19
C GLY A 222 -1.70 23.66 -13.65
N VAL A 223 -2.80 23.70 -12.89
CA VAL A 223 -4.00 22.90 -13.15
C VAL A 223 -4.70 23.41 -14.42
N PRO A 224 -5.01 22.54 -15.39
CA PRO A 224 -5.78 22.90 -16.58
C PRO A 224 -7.15 23.50 -16.25
N ASP A 225 -7.65 24.39 -17.11
CA ASP A 225 -8.94 25.09 -16.89
C ASP A 225 -10.15 24.14 -16.82
N ASP A 226 -10.04 22.95 -17.41
CA ASP A 226 -11.08 21.91 -17.46
C ASP A 226 -10.90 20.80 -16.42
N ALA A 227 -9.80 20.81 -15.66
CA ALA A 227 -9.59 19.86 -14.58
C ALA A 227 -10.42 20.21 -13.34
N ALA A 228 -10.92 19.19 -12.67
CA ALA A 228 -11.75 19.27 -11.48
C ALA A 228 -11.44 18.13 -10.50
N TRP A 229 -11.85 18.28 -9.25
CA TRP A 229 -11.88 17.15 -8.32
C TRP A 229 -13.02 16.19 -8.70
N VAL A 230 -12.70 15.16 -9.48
CA VAL A 230 -13.66 14.14 -9.97
C VAL A 230 -14.01 13.13 -8.88
N VAL A 231 -13.13 12.96 -7.90
CA VAL A 231 -13.40 12.24 -6.64
C VAL A 231 -13.05 13.16 -5.48
N ARG A 232 -13.96 13.25 -4.51
CA ARG A 232 -13.83 14.04 -3.29
C ARG A 232 -14.31 13.18 -2.11
N ASP A 233 -13.42 12.80 -1.21
CA ASP A 233 -13.87 12.23 0.05
C ASP A 233 -14.67 13.27 0.82
N ASP A 234 -15.73 12.81 1.50
CA ASP A 234 -16.63 13.68 2.27
C ASP A 234 -17.11 14.94 1.48
N GLY A 235 -17.20 14.90 0.14
CA GLY A 235 -17.41 16.09 -0.71
C GLY A 235 -18.82 16.72 -0.71
N TYR A 236 -19.60 16.59 0.36
CA TYR A 236 -20.96 17.14 0.51
C TYR A 236 -21.01 18.40 1.37
N GLU A 237 -22.08 19.19 1.26
CA GLU A 237 -22.25 20.42 2.05
C GLU A 237 -22.25 20.11 3.56
N GLY A 238 -21.36 20.79 4.30
CA GLY A 238 -21.23 20.66 5.75
C GLY A 238 -20.28 19.55 6.20
N ALA A 239 -19.58 18.89 5.28
CA ALA A 239 -18.43 18.07 5.60
C ALA A 239 -17.20 18.90 5.97
N THR A 240 -16.15 18.22 6.43
CA THR A 240 -14.91 18.88 6.89
C THR A 240 -13.92 19.06 5.76
N ASP A 241 -13.81 18.09 4.86
CA ASP A 241 -12.85 18.15 3.77
C ASP A 241 -13.23 19.26 2.78
N GLU A 242 -12.23 20.03 2.39
CA GLU A 242 -12.40 21.19 1.52
C GLU A 242 -11.72 20.94 0.18
N PHE A 243 -12.42 21.22 -0.92
CA PHE A 243 -11.90 21.07 -2.28
C PHE A 243 -12.23 22.31 -3.10
N ALA A 244 -11.23 22.88 -3.77
CA ALA A 244 -11.41 24.02 -4.64
C ALA A 244 -10.56 23.90 -5.91
N VAL A 245 -11.04 24.54 -6.98
CA VAL A 245 -10.26 24.81 -8.20
C VAL A 245 -10.51 26.25 -8.61
N GLU A 246 -9.47 27.07 -8.56
CA GLU A 246 -9.53 28.50 -8.87
C GLU A 246 -8.25 28.97 -9.56
N ASN A 247 -8.39 29.68 -10.68
CA ASN A 247 -7.29 30.37 -11.38
C ASN A 247 -6.05 29.48 -11.64
N GLY A 248 -6.25 28.26 -12.16
CA GLY A 248 -5.16 27.32 -12.46
C GLY A 248 -4.51 26.68 -11.24
N THR A 249 -5.16 26.77 -10.08
CA THR A 249 -4.76 26.10 -8.83
C THR A 249 -5.90 25.23 -8.33
N ALA A 250 -5.62 23.97 -8.01
CA ALA A 250 -6.50 23.12 -7.21
C ALA A 250 -5.99 23.04 -5.78
N SER A 251 -6.88 23.03 -4.80
CA SER A 251 -6.54 22.72 -3.41
C SER A 251 -7.46 21.65 -2.87
N ALA A 252 -6.91 20.83 -1.98
CA ALA A 252 -7.68 19.90 -1.16
C ALA A 252 -7.07 19.81 0.24
N ASP A 253 -7.94 19.86 1.25
CA ASP A 253 -7.60 19.78 2.66
C ASP A 253 -8.44 18.66 3.28
N TRP A 254 -7.76 17.65 3.83
CA TRP A 254 -8.36 16.46 4.44
C TRP A 254 -8.03 16.39 5.92
N ALA A 255 -9.00 15.96 6.73
CA ALA A 255 -8.75 15.64 8.13
C ALA A 255 -9.64 14.48 8.63
N TRP A 256 -9.00 13.43 9.13
CA TRP A 256 -9.68 12.26 9.67
C TRP A 256 -9.25 11.94 11.09
N GLY A 257 -10.17 11.30 11.82
CA GLY A 257 -9.98 10.83 13.18
C GLY A 257 -9.65 9.35 13.25
N VAL A 258 -9.50 8.84 14.49
CA VAL A 258 -9.34 7.40 14.71
C VAL A 258 -10.57 6.62 14.24
N GLY A 259 -10.38 5.32 14.00
CA GLY A 259 -11.48 4.39 13.80
C GLY A 259 -11.73 4.08 12.33
N SER A 260 -10.75 3.45 11.71
CA SER A 260 -10.91 2.84 10.41
C SER A 260 -11.31 3.80 9.28
N ARG A 261 -10.62 4.93 9.20
CA ARG A 261 -10.80 5.94 8.14
C ARG A 261 -9.59 6.05 7.21
N ASN A 262 -9.87 6.34 5.94
CA ASN A 262 -8.91 6.72 4.92
C ASN A 262 -9.47 7.90 4.11
N ASP A 263 -8.66 8.90 3.83
CA ASP A 263 -9.11 10.04 3.04
C ASP A 263 -8.45 10.05 1.67
N GLY A 264 -8.95 10.89 0.77
CA GLY A 264 -8.34 11.05 -0.53
C GLY A 264 -9.21 11.75 -1.57
N GLY A 265 -8.72 11.70 -2.79
CA GLY A 265 -9.42 12.25 -3.95
C GLY A 265 -8.68 12.01 -5.25
N ALA A 266 -9.30 12.49 -6.33
CA ALA A 266 -8.72 12.47 -7.65
C ALA A 266 -8.97 13.80 -8.36
N LEU A 267 -7.89 14.42 -8.85
CA LEU A 267 -7.90 15.62 -9.68
C LEU A 267 -7.77 15.18 -11.15
N GLY A 268 -8.77 15.50 -11.95
CA GLY A 268 -8.81 15.11 -13.36
C GLY A 268 -9.87 15.86 -14.16
N TYR A 269 -9.91 15.72 -15.47
CA TYR A 269 -8.94 14.97 -16.26
C TYR A 269 -7.78 15.87 -16.70
N LEU A 270 -6.59 15.28 -16.80
CA LEU A 270 -5.38 15.96 -17.25
C LEU A 270 -5.21 15.77 -18.77
N PRO A 271 -4.77 16.81 -19.49
CA PRO A 271 -4.46 16.71 -20.92
C PRO A 271 -3.17 15.92 -21.16
N ASP A 272 -2.90 15.56 -22.42
CA ASP A 272 -1.69 14.84 -22.84
C ASP A 272 -0.38 15.58 -22.52
N GLU A 273 -0.43 16.91 -22.35
CA GLU A 273 0.70 17.73 -21.94
C GLU A 273 0.33 18.57 -20.72
N PHE A 274 1.02 18.37 -19.60
CA PHE A 274 0.81 19.13 -18.39
C PHE A 274 2.11 19.33 -17.62
N ARG A 275 2.08 20.30 -16.69
CA ARG A 275 3.08 20.48 -15.64
C ARG A 275 2.39 20.93 -14.38
N LEU A 276 2.33 20.04 -13.39
CA LEU A 276 1.77 20.29 -12.07
C LEU A 276 2.89 20.49 -11.06
N ARG A 277 2.73 21.47 -10.17
CA ARG A 277 3.53 21.59 -8.94
C ARG A 277 2.62 21.31 -7.76
N ILE A 278 3.01 20.40 -6.90
CA ILE A 278 2.25 19.96 -5.73
C ILE A 278 3.04 20.40 -4.50
N ASP A 279 2.50 21.37 -3.76
CA ASP A 279 3.04 21.83 -2.49
C ASP A 279 2.32 21.08 -1.36
N PRO A 280 3.01 20.15 -0.66
CA PRO A 280 2.40 19.39 0.41
C PRO A 280 2.48 20.11 1.76
N ARG A 281 1.48 19.87 2.60
CA ARG A 281 1.51 20.16 4.03
C ARG A 281 0.87 19.00 4.79
N PHE A 282 1.59 18.45 5.76
CA PHE A 282 1.15 17.27 6.51
C PHE A 282 1.05 17.60 8.00
N ASN A 283 0.14 16.92 8.70
CA ASN A 283 0.02 16.97 10.15
C ASN A 283 -0.21 18.40 10.66
N GLU A 284 0.65 18.90 11.57
CA GLU A 284 0.53 20.24 12.15
C GLU A 284 0.75 21.38 11.14
N ASP A 285 1.32 21.08 9.97
CA ASP A 285 1.46 22.07 8.89
C ASP A 285 0.23 22.11 7.98
N ALA A 286 -0.66 21.11 8.05
CA ALA A 286 -1.89 21.09 7.26
C ALA A 286 -2.85 22.23 7.66
N GLU A 287 -3.77 22.58 6.77
CA GLU A 287 -4.74 23.65 6.99
C GLU A 287 -5.80 23.25 8.04
N LEU A 288 -6.13 21.96 8.10
CA LEU A 288 -7.09 21.39 9.03
C LEU A 288 -6.36 20.71 10.20
N ASP A 289 -6.90 20.86 11.41
CA ASP A 289 -6.43 20.12 12.57
C ASP A 289 -6.91 18.65 12.51
N PRO A 290 -6.05 17.66 12.78
CA PRO A 290 -6.50 16.28 12.86
C PRO A 290 -7.45 16.10 14.06
N PHE A 291 -8.55 15.37 13.88
CA PHE A 291 -9.54 15.16 14.94
C PHE A 291 -8.99 14.39 16.14
N ASP A 292 -7.94 13.60 15.95
CA ASP A 292 -7.29 12.81 16.96
C ASP A 292 -5.77 12.84 16.81
N LYS A 293 -5.06 12.39 17.86
CA LYS A 293 -3.61 12.27 17.81
C LYS A 293 -3.20 11.20 16.80
N GLY A 294 -2.50 11.61 15.76
CA GLY A 294 -1.90 10.77 14.73
C GLY A 294 -1.07 11.59 13.76
N GLY A 295 -0.66 10.99 12.66
CA GLY A 295 0.02 11.73 11.61
C GLY A 295 0.59 10.86 10.51
N ILE A 296 0.65 11.44 9.31
CA ILE A 296 1.37 10.92 8.17
C ILE A 296 2.87 10.98 8.46
N GLN A 297 3.56 9.87 8.21
CA GLN A 297 5.00 9.70 8.40
C GLN A 297 5.74 9.46 7.09
N ARG A 298 5.01 9.13 6.02
CA ARG A 298 5.57 8.86 4.69
C ARG A 298 4.71 9.49 3.62
N TRP A 299 5.35 10.06 2.62
CA TRP A 299 4.73 10.43 1.36
C TRP A 299 5.37 9.61 0.24
N GLU A 300 4.56 8.89 -0.49
CA GLU A 300 4.99 7.92 -1.51
C GLU A 300 4.36 8.27 -2.86
N VAL A 301 5.13 8.10 -3.93
CA VAL A 301 4.65 8.12 -5.31
C VAL A 301 4.64 6.68 -5.84
N LEU A 302 3.53 6.28 -6.45
CA LEU A 302 3.37 4.96 -7.08
C LEU A 302 3.46 5.06 -8.60
N SER A 303 4.00 4.03 -9.24
CA SER A 303 4.20 3.93 -10.68
C SER A 303 4.08 2.50 -11.16
N GLY A 304 3.64 2.29 -12.40
CA GLY A 304 3.66 0.98 -13.07
C GLY A 304 2.46 0.10 -12.76
N ASP A 305 2.72 -1.18 -12.50
CA ASP A 305 1.67 -2.20 -12.38
C ASP A 305 0.78 -1.94 -11.16
N ALA A 306 -0.54 -1.90 -11.37
CA ALA A 306 -1.46 -1.53 -10.31
C ALA A 306 -1.63 -2.63 -9.22
N SER A 307 -1.18 -3.86 -9.48
CA SER A 307 -1.16 -4.96 -8.50
C SER A 307 0.15 -5.06 -7.73
N ASP A 308 1.26 -4.53 -8.28
CA ASP A 308 2.55 -4.41 -7.62
C ASP A 308 3.28 -3.14 -8.07
N PRO A 309 2.83 -1.96 -7.61
CA PRO A 309 3.39 -0.72 -8.10
C PRO A 309 4.79 -0.47 -7.54
N GLU A 310 5.65 0.10 -8.37
CA GLU A 310 6.90 0.67 -7.90
C GLU A 310 6.61 1.80 -6.91
N VAL A 311 7.20 1.72 -5.73
CA VAL A 311 7.00 2.70 -4.65
C VAL A 311 8.25 3.56 -4.49
N ARG A 312 8.09 4.87 -4.59
CA ARG A 312 9.16 5.82 -4.24
C ARG A 312 8.74 6.75 -3.13
N GLN A 313 9.49 6.77 -2.04
CA GLN A 313 9.28 7.76 -0.98
C GLN A 313 9.82 9.12 -1.43
N VAL A 314 9.03 10.17 -1.25
CA VAL A 314 9.40 11.56 -1.56
C VAL A 314 9.46 12.40 -0.27
N PRO A 315 10.20 13.52 -0.26
CA PRO A 315 10.31 14.36 0.93
C PRO A 315 8.96 15.01 1.27
N MET A 316 8.56 14.94 2.53
CA MET A 316 7.25 15.44 2.99
C MET A 316 7.14 16.97 3.05
N ASP A 317 8.27 17.67 3.08
CA ASP A 317 8.39 19.11 3.29
C ASP A 317 8.80 19.87 2.01
N ARG A 318 8.86 19.16 0.87
CA ARG A 318 9.27 19.76 -0.40
C ARG A 318 8.21 19.57 -1.49
N PRO A 319 8.10 20.53 -2.41
CA PRO A 319 7.17 20.42 -3.53
C PRO A 319 7.58 19.28 -4.48
N LEU A 320 6.59 18.55 -4.99
CA LEU A 320 6.73 17.60 -6.08
C LEU A 320 6.32 18.27 -7.39
N VAL A 321 7.08 18.04 -8.46
CA VAL A 321 6.71 18.50 -9.81
C VAL A 321 6.45 17.30 -10.69
N LEU A 322 5.26 17.24 -11.28
CA LEU A 322 4.87 16.24 -12.26
C LEU A 322 4.76 16.92 -13.62
N ALA A 323 5.42 16.38 -14.63
CA ALA A 323 5.36 16.91 -15.98
C ALA A 323 5.54 15.82 -17.01
N VAL A 324 4.96 16.03 -18.19
CA VAL A 324 5.23 15.19 -19.35
C VAL A 324 6.61 15.55 -19.92
N GLY A 325 7.47 14.55 -20.09
CA GLY A 325 8.82 14.72 -20.62
C GLY A 325 9.81 13.71 -20.07
N GLU A 326 11.07 13.86 -20.46
CA GLU A 326 12.18 13.05 -19.96
C GLU A 326 12.82 13.70 -18.74
N CYS A 327 13.31 12.84 -17.85
CA CYS A 327 14.43 13.14 -16.96
C CYS A 327 15.74 12.99 -17.76
#